data_AF-F0S320-F1
#
_entry.id   AF-F0S320-F1
#
_cell.length_a   1.000
_cell.length_b   1.000
_cell.length_c   1.000
_cell.angle_alpha   90.00
_cell.angle_beta   90.00
_cell.angle_gamma   90.00
#
_symmetry.space_group_name_H-M   'P 1'
#
loop_
_entity.id
_entity.type
_entity.pdbx_description
1 polymer ?
#
loop_
_entity_poly.entity_id
_entity_poly.type
_entity_poly.pdbx_seq_one_letter_code
_entity_poly.pdbx_strand_id
1 'polypeptide(L)'
;MKVFGPEPEGKRKHTPVIEAPAKVKKGEWFDVKVVVGKDIAHPNTKEHWIAHISLWAGDFLVAKADLEPEKAASEVIFKVKLEETTTLTAHAYCNLHGLWHSEEVTVEVEE
;
A
#
# COMPACT_ATOMS: atom_id res chain seq x y z
N MET A 1 -16.73 6.65 -7.50
CA MET A 1 -15.92 7.28 -6.42
C MET A 1 -14.70 7.89 -7.06
N LYS A 2 -14.30 9.12 -6.72
CA LYS A 2 -13.05 9.70 -7.24
C LYS A 2 -11.88 9.05 -6.51
N VAL A 3 -10.87 8.61 -7.27
CA VAL A 3 -9.59 8.12 -6.73
C VAL A 3 -8.58 9.26 -6.87
N PHE A 4 -7.75 9.46 -5.86
CA PHE A 4 -6.74 10.51 -5.80
C PHE A 4 -5.32 9.93 -5.82
N GLY A 5 -4.34 10.81 -6.06
CA GLY A 5 -2.92 10.46 -6.07
C GLY A 5 -2.37 10.12 -7.45
N PRO A 6 -1.08 9.72 -7.52
CA PRO A 6 -0.13 9.80 -6.42
C PRO A 6 0.22 11.26 -6.11
N GLU A 7 0.41 11.60 -4.85
CA GLU A 7 0.97 12.90 -4.45
C GLU A 7 2.47 12.94 -4.77
N PRO A 8 3.04 14.12 -5.07
CA PRO A 8 4.48 14.25 -5.29
C PRO A 8 5.29 13.80 -4.07
N GLU A 9 6.43 13.17 -4.33
CA GLU A 9 7.40 12.81 -3.30
C GLU A 9 7.81 14.04 -2.44
N GLY A 10 7.97 13.81 -1.14
CA GLY A 10 8.21 14.84 -0.13
C GLY A 10 6.93 15.55 0.35
N LYS A 11 5.77 15.26 -0.27
CA LYS A 11 4.47 15.83 0.11
C LYS A 11 3.40 14.78 0.42
N ARG A 12 3.73 13.49 0.35
CA ARG A 12 2.77 12.39 0.51
C ARG A 12 2.22 12.31 1.93
N LYS A 13 0.91 12.52 2.07
CA LYS A 13 0.14 12.32 3.31
C LYS A 13 -0.82 11.15 3.20
N HIS A 14 -1.43 10.96 2.03
CA HIS A 14 -2.48 9.99 1.80
C HIS A 14 -2.07 8.91 0.81
N THR A 15 -1.14 9.24 -0.08
CA THR A 15 -0.59 8.31 -1.06
C THR A 15 0.10 7.14 -0.36
N PRO A 16 -0.39 5.89 -0.52
CA PRO A 16 0.31 4.73 0.01
C PRO A 16 1.62 4.54 -0.76
N VAL A 17 2.69 4.25 -0.02
CA VAL A 17 4.01 3.94 -0.58
C VAL A 17 4.29 2.45 -0.38
N ILE A 18 4.65 1.79 -1.47
CA ILE A 18 5.03 0.37 -1.48
C ILE A 18 6.55 0.27 -1.32
N GLU A 19 6.98 -0.56 -0.38
CA GLU A 19 8.35 -1.02 -0.21
C GLU A 19 8.38 -2.52 -0.47
N ALA A 20 9.05 -2.93 -1.55
CA ALA A 20 9.20 -4.32 -1.95
C ALA A 20 10.62 -4.55 -2.49
N PRO A 21 11.14 -5.79 -2.44
CA PRO A 21 12.34 -6.15 -3.20
C PRO A 21 12.13 -5.91 -4.69
N ALA A 22 13.15 -5.42 -5.39
CA ALA A 22 13.09 -5.25 -6.85
C ALA A 22 13.03 -6.58 -7.61
N LYS A 23 13.60 -7.64 -7.02
CA LYS A 23 13.70 -9.00 -7.55
C LYS A 23 13.35 -10.01 -6.48
N VAL A 24 12.62 -11.05 -6.84
CA VAL A 24 12.27 -12.18 -5.96
C VAL A 24 12.37 -13.49 -6.73
N LYS A 25 12.46 -14.60 -6.01
CA LYS A 25 12.41 -15.93 -6.63
C LYS A 25 10.98 -16.39 -6.85
N LYS A 26 10.75 -17.07 -7.96
CA LYS A 26 9.48 -17.66 -8.33
C LYS A 26 8.96 -18.60 -7.26
N GLY A 27 7.71 -18.39 -6.84
CA GLY A 27 7.06 -19.25 -5.86
C GLY A 27 7.61 -19.12 -4.43
N GLU A 28 8.53 -18.19 -4.15
CA GLU A 28 8.97 -17.90 -2.78
C GLU A 28 8.14 -16.78 -2.14
N TRP A 29 7.93 -16.89 -0.83
CA TRP A 29 7.24 -15.86 -0.06
C TRP A 29 8.20 -14.72 0.28
N PHE A 30 7.74 -13.49 0.09
CA PHE A 30 8.45 -12.27 0.48
C PHE A 30 7.49 -11.27 1.11
N ASP A 31 8.06 -10.30 1.82
CA ASP A 31 7.30 -9.25 2.49
C ASP A 31 7.20 -8.01 1.59
N VAL A 32 5.99 -7.46 1.51
CA VAL A 32 5.69 -6.17 0.87
C VAL A 32 5.10 -5.26 1.94
N LYS A 33 5.80 -4.16 2.22
CA LYS A 33 5.35 -3.17 3.21
C LYS A 33 4.65 -2.02 2.49
N VAL A 34 3.48 -1.62 2.99
CA VAL A 34 2.73 -0.47 2.49
C VAL A 34 2.56 0.53 3.63
N VAL A 35 2.96 1.78 3.41
CA VAL A 35 2.91 2.87 4.41
C VAL A 35 2.14 4.06 3.86
N VAL A 36 1.23 4.61 4.66
CA VAL A 36 0.55 5.89 4.36
C VAL A 36 1.10 6.98 5.28
N GLY A 37 1.35 8.16 4.73
CA GLY A 37 1.96 9.28 5.46
C GLY A 37 3.47 9.09 5.67
N LYS A 38 4.15 8.43 4.73
CA LYS A 38 5.59 8.14 4.81
C LYS A 38 6.46 9.40 4.83
N ASP A 39 6.12 10.40 4.01
CA ASP A 39 6.86 11.67 3.98
C ASP A 39 6.32 12.65 5.02
N ILE A 40 5.00 12.76 5.10
CA ILE A 40 4.31 13.60 6.08
C ILE A 40 3.28 12.74 6.81
N ALA A 41 3.47 12.59 8.13
CA ALA A 41 2.62 11.76 8.97
C ALA A 41 1.12 12.11 8.79
N HIS A 42 0.33 11.08 8.51
CA HIS A 42 -1.12 11.18 8.50
C HIS A 42 -1.65 11.06 9.95
N PRO A 43 -2.71 11.81 10.32
CA PRO A 43 -3.35 11.63 11.62
C PRO A 43 -3.89 10.21 11.83
N ASN A 44 -3.90 9.78 13.09
CA ASN A 44 -4.52 8.52 13.50
C ASN A 44 -5.28 8.73 14.81
N THR A 45 -6.44 9.38 14.69
CA THR A 45 -7.37 9.67 15.78
C THR A 45 -8.74 9.08 15.47
N LYS A 46 -9.65 9.08 16.45
CA LYS A 46 -11.06 8.67 16.24
C LYS A 46 -11.80 9.46 15.16
N GLU A 47 -11.37 10.69 14.87
CA GLU A 47 -12.02 11.57 13.90
C GLU A 47 -11.38 11.49 12.52
N HIS A 48 -10.08 11.15 12.45
CA HIS A 48 -9.32 11.18 11.21
C HIS A 48 -8.24 10.10 11.20
N TRP A 49 -8.44 9.08 10.38
CA TRP A 49 -7.52 7.94 10.24
C TRP A 49 -7.57 7.34 8.83
N ILE A 50 -6.60 6.49 8.54
CA ILE A 50 -6.64 5.58 7.38
C ILE A 50 -7.42 4.36 7.79
N ALA A 51 -8.60 4.16 7.21
CA ALA A 51 -9.50 3.06 7.58
C ALA A 51 -9.09 1.72 6.99
N HIS A 52 -8.46 1.72 5.81
CA HIS A 52 -7.94 0.49 5.24
C HIS A 52 -6.82 0.71 4.23
N ILE A 53 -5.99 -0.32 4.08
CA ILE A 53 -4.95 -0.43 3.05
C ILE A 53 -5.18 -1.75 2.31
N SER A 54 -5.10 -1.73 0.97
CA SER A 54 -5.07 -2.93 0.15
C SER A 54 -3.87 -2.96 -0.78
N LEU A 55 -3.37 -4.18 -1.02
CA LEU A 55 -2.29 -4.46 -1.95
C LEU A 55 -2.84 -5.30 -3.11
N TRP A 56 -2.41 -4.97 -4.32
CA TRP A 56 -2.80 -5.61 -5.56
C TRP A 56 -1.56 -6.04 -6.34
N ALA A 57 -1.69 -7.16 -7.05
CA ALA A 57 -0.68 -7.71 -7.94
C ALA A 57 -1.32 -7.85 -9.33
N GLY A 58 -0.98 -6.94 -10.24
CA GLY A 58 -1.78 -6.69 -11.44
C GLY A 58 -3.21 -6.32 -11.07
N ASP A 59 -4.18 -7.00 -11.67
CA ASP A 59 -5.61 -6.80 -11.40
C ASP A 59 -6.14 -7.59 -10.19
N PHE A 60 -5.29 -8.39 -9.53
CA PHE A 60 -5.71 -9.27 -8.45
C PHE A 60 -5.47 -8.64 -7.08
N LEU A 61 -6.50 -8.62 -6.24
CA LEU A 61 -6.38 -8.24 -4.84
C LEU A 61 -5.56 -9.30 -4.11
N VAL A 62 -4.40 -8.90 -3.57
CA VAL A 62 -3.59 -9.77 -2.70
C VAL A 62 -4.25 -9.87 -1.34
N ALA A 63 -4.50 -8.71 -0.72
CA ALA A 63 -5.15 -8.61 0.58
C ALA A 63 -5.61 -7.17 0.85
N LYS A 64 -6.52 -7.05 1.81
CA LYS A 64 -6.95 -5.78 2.42
C LYS A 64 -6.88 -5.91 3.92
N ALA A 65 -6.34 -4.90 4.59
CA ALA A 65 -6.34 -4.77 6.04
C ALA A 65 -7.21 -3.57 6.42
N ASP A 66 -8.19 -3.80 7.30
CA ASP A 66 -8.91 -2.73 7.97
C ASP A 66 -8.15 -2.31 9.23
N LEU A 67 -8.05 -1.00 9.44
CA LEU A 67 -7.21 -0.39 10.47
C LEU A 67 -8.10 0.37 11.47
N GLU A 68 -8.03 -0.06 12.72
CA GLU A 68 -8.78 0.56 13.81
C GLU A 68 -8.06 1.85 14.26
N PRO A 69 -8.76 3.01 14.31
CA PRO A 69 -8.15 4.28 14.71
C PRO A 69 -7.52 4.19 16.11
N GLU A 70 -6.38 4.86 16.29
CA GLU A 70 -5.59 4.88 17.54
C GLU A 70 -5.01 3.51 17.98
N LYS A 71 -5.31 2.41 17.27
CA LYS A 71 -4.84 1.05 17.60
C LYS A 71 -3.90 0.49 16.55
N ALA A 72 -4.29 0.58 15.29
CA ALA A 72 -3.48 0.13 14.17
C ALA A 72 -2.71 1.31 13.57
N ALA A 73 -1.44 1.09 13.23
CA ALA A 73 -0.68 2.07 12.45
C ALA A 73 -1.22 2.13 11.00
N SER A 74 -1.00 3.25 10.31
CA SER A 74 -1.26 3.37 8.86
C SER A 74 -0.16 2.69 8.02
N GLU A 75 0.19 1.47 8.42
CA GLU A 75 1.27 0.66 7.88
C GLU A 75 0.88 -0.82 7.96
N VAL A 76 1.13 -1.58 6.89
CA VAL A 76 0.84 -3.03 6.83
C VAL A 76 1.97 -3.73 6.09
N ILE A 77 2.39 -4.88 6.60
CA ILE A 77 3.29 -5.81 5.90
C ILE A 77 2.45 -6.98 5.41
N PHE A 78 2.42 -7.18 4.10
CA PHE A 78 1.76 -8.31 3.45
C PHE A 78 2.82 -9.34 3.06
N LYS A 79 2.52 -10.61 3.32
CA LYS A 79 3.34 -11.72 2.83
C LYS A 79 2.80 -12.21 1.50
N VAL A 80 3.59 -12.07 0.45
CA VAL A 80 3.19 -12.24 -0.95
C VAL A 80 4.03 -13.32 -1.61
N LYS A 81 3.46 -14.00 -2.61
CA LYS A 81 4.15 -14.95 -3.48
C LYS A 81 3.77 -14.64 -4.92
N LEU A 82 4.76 -14.58 -5.81
CA LEU A 82 4.55 -14.29 -7.23
C LEU A 82 5.12 -15.44 -8.09
N GLU A 83 4.46 -15.71 -9.21
CA GLU A 83 4.88 -16.74 -10.18
C GLU A 83 5.52 -16.14 -11.43
N GLU A 84 5.35 -14.84 -11.65
CA GLU A 84 5.86 -14.09 -12.79
C GLU A 84 6.07 -12.61 -12.41
N THR A 85 6.92 -11.89 -13.16
CA THR A 85 7.16 -10.46 -12.97
C THR A 85 5.84 -9.71 -12.95
N THR A 86 5.57 -8.99 -11.87
CA THR A 86 4.25 -8.39 -11.61
C THR A 86 4.39 -6.96 -11.14
N THR A 87 3.49 -6.09 -11.61
CA THR A 87 3.33 -4.74 -11.08
C THR A 87 2.44 -4.77 -9.85
N LEU A 88 2.96 -4.25 -8.74
CA LEU A 88 2.23 -4.04 -7.50
C LEU A 88 1.64 -2.63 -7.46
N THR A 89 0.40 -2.54 -7.00
CA THR A 89 -0.26 -1.28 -6.65
C THR A 89 -0.90 -1.38 -5.28
N ALA A 90 -1.08 -0.24 -4.62
CA ALA A 90 -1.72 -0.18 -3.32
C ALA A 90 -2.78 0.91 -3.30
N HIS A 91 -3.85 0.65 -2.55
CA HIS A 91 -4.88 1.63 -2.27
C HIS A 91 -4.97 1.88 -0.77
N ALA A 92 -5.19 3.14 -0.40
CA ALA A 92 -5.46 3.55 0.98
C ALA A 92 -6.73 4.40 1.03
N TYR A 93 -7.60 4.13 2.00
CA TYR A 93 -8.79 4.92 2.22
C TYR A 93 -8.69 5.69 3.52
N CYS A 94 -8.71 7.01 3.42
CA CYS A 94 -8.90 7.90 4.55
C CYS A 94 -10.40 8.10 4.80
N ASN A 95 -10.83 8.01 6.05
CA ASN A 95 -12.25 8.17 6.41
C ASN A 95 -12.85 9.51 5.96
N LEU A 96 -12.03 10.58 5.88
CA LEU A 96 -12.46 11.92 5.45
C LEU A 96 -12.05 12.26 4.00
N HIS A 97 -10.89 11.79 3.55
CA HIS A 97 -10.27 12.22 2.29
C HIS A 97 -10.39 11.20 1.16
N GLY A 98 -11.16 10.13 1.36
CA GLY A 98 -11.48 9.17 0.32
C GLY A 98 -10.35 8.22 -0.05
N LEU A 99 -10.40 7.69 -1.27
CA LEU A 99 -9.51 6.63 -1.76
C LEU A 99 -8.31 7.20 -2.53
N TRP A 100 -7.12 6.71 -2.21
CA TRP A 100 -5.84 7.11 -2.79
C TRP A 100 -5.11 5.90 -3.36
N HIS A 101 -4.38 6.09 -4.44
CA HIS A 101 -3.55 5.04 -5.06
C HIS A 101 -2.06 5.36 -5.00
N SER A 102 -1.25 4.30 -4.95
CA SER A 102 0.21 4.39 -4.99
C SER A 102 0.74 4.66 -6.40
N GLU A 103 2.02 4.94 -6.51
CA GLU A 103 2.77 4.64 -7.72
C GLU A 103 2.84 3.13 -7.96
N GLU A 104 3.08 2.75 -9.21
CA GLU A 104 3.29 1.36 -9.60
C GLU A 104 4.71 0.89 -9.21
N VAL A 105 4.82 -0.29 -8.63
CA VAL A 105 6.11 -0.92 -8.31
C VAL A 105 6.20 -2.27 -9.00
N THR A 106 7.05 -2.39 -10.01
CA THR A 106 7.31 -3.68 -10.66
C THR A 106 8.29 -4.50 -9.84
N VAL A 107 7.92 -5.74 -9.53
CA VAL A 107 8.78 -6.75 -8.92
C VAL A 107 9.12 -7.79 -9.97
N GLU A 108 10.40 -7.92 -10.29
CA GLU A 108 10.92 -8.94 -11.20
C GLU A 108 10.92 -10.31 -10.51
N VAL A 109 10.43 -11.34 -11.21
CA VAL A 109 10.48 -12.72 -10.74
C VAL A 109 11.54 -13.49 -11.52
N GLU A 110 12.50 -14.03 -10.79
CA GLU A 110 13.58 -14.88 -11.31
C GLU A 110 13.28 -16.36 -11.02
N GLU A 111 13.72 -17.26 -11.89
CA GLU A 111 13.56 -18.71 -11.72
C GLU A 111 14.36 -19.27 -10.53
#